data_AF-A0AAW0WRF2-F1
#
_entry.id   AF-A0AAW0WRF2-F1
#
_cell.length_a   1.000
_cell.length_b   1.000
_cell.length_c   1.000
_cell.angle_alpha   90.00
_cell.angle_beta   90.00
_cell.angle_gamma   90.00
#
_symmetry.space_group_name_H-M   'P 1'
#
loop_
_entity.id
_entity.type
_entity.pdbx_description
1 polymer ?
#
loop_
_entity_poly.entity_id
_entity_poly.type
_entity_poly.pdbx_seq_one_letter_code
_entity_poly.pdbx_strand_id
1 'polypeptide(L)'
;MQMAAMCILMHILKKAQADNIKTPRSLPPVFKNHHEFLQSLALNPQLPLITAGTPPDYRIALLLNAYSTNQEYFQRPILILSESIQGNQKSTVPMPGINCVALGSTSPLSITFLDALTVHVKMSLVHNIGQHIQKQAQHKSGVALAPALIETYARLLVYTEIESIGIKTFITNLLPVVYKSHVWSILHALLEMFIHRIHHSPPQYRIQLLSTIHHMVAVPLNAMTQMTQLHLCMESVALRLITGLGNSEVMPSLTRFTFCSDTKPNLISTDSEELNRVLVLTMARAIHVTGCDSSGDSARWCVDFLKTVMTQTPHTWANHTIQCFPPVIADFYHQCAAPRENMHTLKKAVEEEYRKWKSMSNENDIIAHFSLQHNTSPLFLCLLFKMVLDTDRVPPIAYKVLERVGPRQLAAHVRTLCDFLVLEFSNSAGGQHVTKYVETMNSIIWVYNIVPIDRLMLCLALRTQEGSEAHVCFFIIQLLLLKPAELRNRVQEFVKENSPDHWRQNNWCWTSSFTGSWSSIKCTRTWRLFWKGLECFINSMIDQSLIYTIHSIIMKTSYGSDLT
;
A
#
# COMPACT_ATOMS: atom_id res chain seq x y z
N MET A 1 12.31 -3.82 35.18
CA MET A 1 13.72 -4.13 35.50
C MET A 1 13.91 -5.03 36.73
N GLN A 2 13.13 -4.86 37.81
CA GLN A 2 13.34 -5.58 39.09
C GLN A 2 13.44 -7.12 38.97
N MET A 3 12.66 -7.75 38.09
CA MET A 3 12.67 -9.21 37.86
C MET A 3 13.73 -9.70 36.86
N ALA A 4 14.40 -8.79 36.13
CA ALA A 4 15.29 -9.18 35.04
C ALA A 4 16.51 -9.99 35.53
N ALA A 5 17.08 -9.60 36.68
CA ALA A 5 18.19 -10.32 37.29
C ALA A 5 17.80 -11.77 37.67
N MET A 6 16.57 -11.96 38.14
CA MET A 6 16.04 -13.29 38.43
C MET A 6 15.85 -14.10 37.14
N CYS A 7 15.29 -13.50 36.08
CA CYS A 7 15.14 -14.17 34.79
C CYS A 7 16.49 -14.63 34.22
N ILE A 8 17.53 -13.78 34.28
CA ILE A 8 18.89 -14.15 33.85
C ILE A 8 19.39 -15.36 34.63
N LEU A 9 19.24 -15.33 35.96
CA LEU A 9 19.65 -16.44 36.82
C LEU A 9 18.91 -17.74 36.48
N MET A 10 17.60 -17.67 36.18
CA MET A 10 16.83 -18.84 35.72
C MET A 10 17.39 -19.45 34.43
N HIS A 11 17.80 -18.62 33.46
CA HIS A 11 18.40 -19.09 32.21
C HIS A 11 19.74 -19.78 32.46
N ILE A 12 20.59 -19.18 33.30
CA ILE A 12 21.89 -19.74 33.67
C ILE A 12 21.71 -21.09 34.38
N LEU A 13 20.79 -21.16 35.36
CA LEU A 13 20.52 -22.38 36.10
C LEU A 13 19.99 -23.49 35.20
N LYS A 14 19.05 -23.18 34.28
CA LYS A 14 18.54 -24.17 33.33
C LYS A 14 19.63 -24.66 32.37
N LYS A 15 20.51 -23.78 31.91
CA LYS A 15 21.64 -24.16 31.05
C LYS A 15 22.66 -25.01 31.80
N ALA A 16 23.00 -24.65 33.04
CA ALA A 16 23.88 -25.43 33.88
C ALA A 16 23.32 -26.82 34.21
N GLN A 17 21.99 -26.92 34.43
CA GLN A 17 21.30 -28.21 34.55
C GLN A 17 21.39 -29.04 33.27
N ALA A 18 21.16 -28.43 32.10
CA ALA A 18 21.25 -29.11 30.81
C ALA A 18 22.68 -29.60 30.52
N ASP A 19 23.69 -28.84 30.93
CA ASP A 19 25.11 -29.17 30.73
C ASP A 19 25.71 -30.00 31.90
N ASN A 20 24.87 -30.48 32.84
CA ASN A 20 25.27 -31.25 34.03
C ASN A 20 26.36 -30.58 34.90
N ILE A 21 26.41 -29.25 34.91
CA ILE A 21 27.36 -28.47 35.71
C ILE A 21 26.84 -28.39 37.15
N LYS A 22 27.72 -28.60 38.13
CA LYS A 22 27.39 -28.45 39.56
C LYS A 22 27.02 -26.99 39.85
N THR A 23 25.74 -26.75 40.13
CA THR A 23 25.23 -25.44 40.54
C THR A 23 25.27 -25.31 42.08
N PRO A 24 25.35 -24.07 42.62
CA PRO A 24 25.26 -23.86 44.07
C PRO A 24 23.93 -24.41 44.61
N ARG A 25 23.97 -25.10 45.76
CA ARG A 25 22.81 -25.78 46.38
C ARG A 25 21.65 -24.84 46.76
N SER A 26 21.92 -23.56 46.94
CA SER A 26 20.91 -22.57 47.35
C SER A 26 21.05 -21.27 46.58
N LEU A 27 19.92 -20.74 46.12
CA LEU A 27 19.82 -19.40 45.55
C LEU A 27 20.22 -18.33 46.58
N PRO A 28 20.85 -17.21 46.17
CA PRO A 28 21.11 -16.10 47.08
C PRO A 28 19.80 -15.58 47.72
N PRO A 29 19.80 -15.19 49.01
CA PRO A 29 18.58 -14.80 49.73
C PRO A 29 17.78 -13.69 49.04
N VAL A 30 18.48 -12.76 48.39
CA VAL A 30 17.90 -11.62 47.65
C VAL A 30 16.99 -12.07 46.49
N PHE A 31 17.22 -13.26 45.94
CA PHE A 31 16.42 -13.82 44.84
C PHE A 31 15.29 -14.74 45.29
N LYS A 32 15.24 -15.11 46.58
CA LYS A 32 14.31 -16.11 47.10
C LYS A 32 12.85 -15.73 46.83
N ASN A 33 12.45 -14.50 47.22
CA ASN A 33 11.08 -14.02 47.03
C ASN A 33 10.68 -13.94 45.54
N HIS A 34 11.59 -13.47 44.68
CA HIS A 34 11.34 -13.40 43.23
C HIS A 34 11.21 -14.79 42.61
N HIS A 35 12.02 -15.75 43.05
CA HIS A 35 11.98 -17.12 42.57
C HIS A 35 10.71 -17.85 43.02
N GLU A 36 10.33 -17.74 44.30
CA GLU A 36 9.10 -18.29 44.85
C GLU A 36 7.87 -17.73 44.14
N PHE A 37 7.86 -16.42 43.87
CA PHE A 37 6.82 -15.78 43.08
C PHE A 37 6.72 -16.37 41.66
N LEU A 38 7.83 -16.47 40.92
CA LEU A 38 7.82 -17.05 39.57
C LEU A 38 7.40 -18.52 39.55
N GLN A 39 7.85 -19.32 40.52
CA GLN A 39 7.43 -20.72 40.65
C GLN A 39 5.94 -20.82 40.97
N SER A 40 5.43 -19.99 41.88
CA SER A 40 4.00 -19.97 42.21
C SER A 40 3.15 -19.61 40.99
N LEU A 41 3.62 -18.70 40.13
CA LEU A 41 2.95 -18.34 38.88
C LEU A 41 3.01 -19.46 37.85
N ALA A 42 4.15 -20.14 37.73
CA ALA A 42 4.35 -21.21 36.76
C ALA A 42 3.50 -22.46 37.07
N LEU A 43 3.34 -22.75 38.36
CA LEU A 43 2.54 -23.88 38.86
C LEU A 43 1.05 -23.56 38.96
N ASN A 44 0.64 -22.30 38.77
CA ASN A 44 -0.76 -21.91 38.89
C ASN A 44 -1.58 -22.43 37.68
N PRO A 45 -2.58 -23.31 37.89
CA PRO A 45 -3.46 -23.79 36.82
C PRO A 45 -4.44 -22.73 36.33
N GLN A 46 -4.60 -21.61 37.04
CA GLN A 46 -5.45 -20.48 36.68
C GLN A 46 -4.59 -19.26 36.37
N LEU A 47 -3.69 -19.37 35.38
CA LEU A 47 -3.17 -18.16 34.74
C LEU A 47 -4.39 -17.35 34.28
N PRO A 48 -4.49 -16.05 34.60
CA PRO A 48 -5.64 -15.26 34.19
C PRO A 48 -5.82 -15.41 32.68
N LEU A 49 -6.96 -15.96 32.25
CA LEU A 49 -7.32 -15.98 30.84
C LEU A 49 -7.29 -14.52 30.37
N ILE A 50 -6.59 -14.26 29.27
CA ILE A 50 -6.72 -12.99 28.57
C ILE A 50 -8.17 -12.95 28.09
N THR A 51 -9.02 -12.17 28.77
CA THR A 51 -10.38 -11.91 28.30
C THR A 51 -10.30 -10.86 27.19
N ALA A 52 -11.01 -11.11 26.09
CA ALA A 52 -11.02 -10.19 24.95
C ALA A 52 -11.34 -8.77 25.42
N GLY A 53 -10.46 -7.81 25.11
CA GLY A 53 -10.61 -6.40 25.51
C GLY A 53 -9.89 -5.99 26.80
N THR A 54 -9.27 -6.91 27.56
CA THR A 54 -8.40 -6.55 28.70
C THR A 54 -6.93 -6.59 28.30
N PRO A 55 -6.09 -5.63 28.76
CA PRO A 55 -4.67 -5.66 28.47
C PRO A 55 -4.04 -6.93 29.09
N PRO A 56 -3.12 -7.60 28.37
CA PRO A 56 -2.47 -8.80 28.87
C PRO A 56 -1.73 -8.50 30.19
N ASP A 57 -1.97 -9.34 31.20
CA ASP A 57 -1.31 -9.22 32.49
C ASP A 57 0.22 -9.41 32.33
N TYR A 58 1.00 -8.49 32.89
CA TYR A 58 2.47 -8.57 32.89
C TYR A 58 3.00 -9.82 33.59
N ARG A 59 2.19 -10.54 34.37
CA ARG A 59 2.53 -11.89 34.87
C ARG A 59 2.82 -12.88 33.73
N ILE A 60 2.12 -12.78 32.60
CA ILE A 60 2.36 -13.60 31.41
C ILE A 60 3.73 -13.24 30.82
N ALA A 61 4.02 -11.93 30.68
CA ALA A 61 5.32 -11.45 30.22
C ALA A 61 6.47 -11.94 31.11
N LEU A 62 6.29 -11.92 32.43
CA LEU A 62 7.29 -12.41 33.39
C LEU A 62 7.57 -13.91 33.21
N LEU A 63 6.54 -14.74 33.06
CA LEU A 63 6.71 -16.18 32.83
C LEU A 63 7.41 -16.45 31.49
N LEU A 64 6.99 -15.78 30.42
CA LEU A 64 7.63 -15.89 29.12
C LEU A 64 9.10 -15.51 29.19
N ASN A 65 9.41 -14.38 29.84
CA ASN A 65 10.76 -13.87 29.97
C ASN A 65 11.66 -14.72 30.87
N ALA A 66 11.11 -15.39 31.89
CA ALA A 66 11.88 -16.21 32.82
C ALA A 66 12.13 -17.62 32.28
N TYR A 67 11.20 -18.16 31.51
CA TYR A 67 11.19 -19.56 31.08
C TYR A 67 11.34 -19.73 29.57
N SER A 68 11.79 -18.73 28.81
CA SER A 68 11.82 -18.82 27.34
C SER A 68 12.67 -19.96 26.76
N THR A 69 13.62 -20.50 27.52
CA THR A 69 14.43 -21.67 27.15
C THR A 69 13.97 -22.98 27.81
N ASN A 70 12.90 -22.96 28.60
CA ASN A 70 12.34 -24.12 29.27
C ASN A 70 10.99 -24.49 28.67
N GLN A 71 10.97 -25.50 27.79
CA GLN A 71 9.80 -25.88 27.00
C GLN A 71 8.57 -26.20 27.86
N GLU A 72 8.74 -26.84 29.02
CA GLU A 72 7.64 -27.25 29.91
C GLU A 72 6.83 -26.05 30.42
N TYR A 73 7.52 -24.98 30.85
CA TYR A 73 6.88 -23.79 31.41
C TYR A 73 6.63 -22.69 30.37
N PHE A 74 7.28 -22.77 29.20
CA PHE A 74 7.14 -21.77 28.14
C PHE A 74 5.90 -21.95 27.28
N GLN A 75 5.56 -23.20 26.94
CA GLN A 75 4.53 -23.50 25.93
C GLN A 75 3.16 -22.94 26.31
N ARG A 76 2.76 -23.08 27.57
CA ARG A 76 1.43 -22.66 28.01
C ARG A 76 1.24 -21.13 27.95
N PRO A 77 2.11 -20.29 28.55
CA PRO A 77 1.98 -18.84 28.44
C PRO A 77 2.03 -18.30 27.00
N ILE A 78 2.86 -18.88 26.13
CA ILE A 78 2.98 -18.40 24.74
C ILE A 78 1.74 -18.77 23.90
N LEU A 79 1.12 -19.92 24.18
CA LEU A 79 -0.13 -20.32 23.53
C LEU A 79 -1.29 -19.41 23.94
N ILE A 80 -1.45 -19.13 25.24
CA ILE A 80 -2.47 -18.19 25.74
C ILE A 80 -2.33 -16.83 25.05
N LEU A 81 -1.10 -16.32 24.95
CA LEU A 81 -0.84 -15.06 24.26
C LEU A 81 -1.18 -15.15 22.76
N SER A 82 -0.83 -16.24 22.10
CA SER A 82 -1.09 -16.45 20.67
C SER A 82 -2.60 -16.58 20.36
N GLU A 83 -3.35 -17.30 21.19
CA GLU A 83 -4.80 -17.45 21.05
C GLU A 83 -5.53 -16.12 21.24
N SER A 84 -5.05 -15.27 22.15
CA SER A 84 -5.65 -13.95 22.41
C SER A 84 -5.69 -13.07 21.16
N ILE A 85 -4.66 -13.14 20.30
CA ILE A 85 -4.58 -12.36 19.06
C ILE A 85 -5.17 -13.08 17.85
N GLN A 86 -5.14 -14.42 17.81
CA GLN A 86 -5.69 -15.21 16.70
C GLN A 86 -7.23 -15.19 16.69
N GLY A 87 -7.85 -15.13 17.87
CA GLY A 87 -9.30 -15.23 18.01
C GLY A 87 -9.81 -16.67 17.82
N ASN A 88 -10.95 -16.98 18.43
CA ASN A 88 -11.57 -18.29 18.30
C ASN A 88 -12.38 -18.36 17.00
N GLN A 89 -12.35 -19.50 16.29
CA GLN A 89 -13.09 -19.72 15.03
C GLN A 89 -14.61 -19.50 15.17
N LYS A 90 -15.14 -19.54 16.40
CA LYS A 90 -16.56 -19.33 16.70
C LYS A 90 -17.00 -17.86 16.68
N SER A 91 -16.07 -16.91 16.77
CA SER A 91 -16.37 -15.47 16.80
C SER A 91 -15.81 -14.82 15.55
N THR A 92 -16.66 -14.13 14.79
CA THR A 92 -16.26 -13.37 13.59
C THR A 92 -16.68 -11.92 13.71
N VAL A 93 -15.99 -11.05 12.98
CA VAL A 93 -16.28 -9.62 12.90
C VAL A 93 -16.43 -9.24 11.42
N PRO A 94 -17.45 -8.45 11.04
CA PRO A 94 -17.63 -8.01 9.66
C PRO A 94 -16.48 -7.08 9.25
N MET A 95 -15.98 -7.28 8.02
CA MET A 95 -14.97 -6.44 7.40
C MET A 95 -15.60 -5.60 6.28
N PRO A 96 -14.99 -4.45 5.90
CA PRO A 96 -15.50 -3.64 4.79
C PRO A 96 -15.63 -4.44 3.49
N GLY A 97 -16.78 -4.30 2.82
CA GLY A 97 -17.11 -5.02 1.58
C GLY A 97 -18.31 -5.97 1.75
N ILE A 98 -18.69 -6.64 0.67
CA ILE A 98 -19.80 -7.60 0.65
C ILE A 98 -19.24 -9.00 0.98
N ASN A 99 -19.88 -9.71 1.91
CA ASN A 99 -19.52 -11.08 2.30
C ASN A 99 -18.07 -11.26 2.80
N CYS A 100 -17.50 -10.23 3.45
CA CYS A 100 -16.15 -10.28 4.01
C CYS A 100 -16.21 -10.35 5.55
N VAL A 101 -15.67 -11.42 6.13
CA VAL A 101 -15.63 -11.64 7.58
C VAL A 101 -14.22 -12.01 8.04
N ALA A 102 -13.82 -11.51 9.20
CA ALA A 102 -12.56 -11.82 9.86
C ALA A 102 -12.79 -12.56 11.18
N LEU A 103 -11.74 -13.21 11.69
CA LEU A 103 -11.73 -13.74 13.05
C LEU A 103 -11.89 -12.62 14.09
N GLY A 104 -12.61 -12.92 15.17
CA GLY A 104 -13.19 -11.89 16.04
C GLY A 104 -12.25 -11.16 17.00
N SER A 105 -10.96 -11.49 17.04
CA SER A 105 -10.02 -10.77 17.91
C SER A 105 -9.64 -9.41 17.32
N THR A 106 -9.99 -8.33 18.02
CA THR A 106 -9.82 -6.94 17.56
C THR A 106 -8.82 -6.13 18.38
N SER A 107 -8.47 -6.57 19.59
CA SER A 107 -7.52 -5.91 20.49
C SER A 107 -6.09 -6.44 20.31
N PRO A 108 -5.18 -5.70 19.66
CA PRO A 108 -3.78 -6.12 19.51
C PRO A 108 -2.99 -6.01 20.83
N LEU A 109 -1.84 -6.67 20.90
CA LEU A 109 -0.91 -6.48 22.02
C LEU A 109 -0.34 -5.06 21.98
N SER A 110 -0.40 -4.36 23.12
CA SER A 110 0.14 -3.01 23.25
C SER A 110 1.66 -3.00 23.08
N ILE A 111 2.20 -1.88 22.61
CA ILE A 111 3.66 -1.72 22.49
C ILE A 111 4.33 -1.78 23.86
N THR A 112 3.71 -1.19 24.90
CA THR A 112 4.24 -1.27 26.28
C THR A 112 4.31 -2.71 26.80
N PHE A 113 3.46 -3.60 26.32
CA PHE A 113 3.55 -5.02 26.64
C PHE A 113 4.64 -5.70 25.82
N LEU A 114 4.70 -5.45 24.51
CA LEU A 114 5.73 -6.01 23.63
C LEU A 114 7.15 -5.58 24.05
N ASP A 115 7.33 -4.33 24.48
CA ASP A 115 8.59 -3.80 25.00
C ASP A 115 9.03 -4.47 26.31
N ALA A 116 8.08 -4.98 27.10
CA ALA A 116 8.38 -5.74 28.30
C ALA A 116 8.85 -7.17 28.00
N LEU A 117 8.70 -7.67 26.77
CA LEU A 117 9.13 -9.02 26.38
C LEU A 117 10.62 -9.03 25.99
N THR A 118 11.32 -10.11 26.33
CA THR A 118 12.70 -10.33 25.86
C THR A 118 12.72 -10.63 24.36
N VAL A 119 13.87 -10.39 23.73
CA VAL A 119 14.09 -10.66 22.30
C VAL A 119 13.72 -12.11 21.93
N HIS A 120 14.07 -13.09 22.79
CA HIS A 120 13.74 -14.49 22.54
C HIS A 120 12.23 -14.74 22.49
N VAL A 121 11.48 -14.15 23.40
CA VAL A 121 10.01 -14.27 23.41
C VAL A 121 9.41 -13.60 22.17
N LYS A 122 9.90 -12.41 21.79
CA LYS A 122 9.47 -11.74 20.55
C LYS A 122 9.74 -12.60 19.31
N MET A 123 10.92 -13.23 19.22
CA MET A 123 11.27 -14.16 18.13
C MET A 123 10.30 -15.34 18.07
N SER A 124 10.00 -15.98 19.20
CA SER A 124 9.03 -17.08 19.27
C SER A 124 7.61 -16.63 18.85
N LEU A 125 7.18 -15.43 19.27
CA LEU A 125 5.87 -14.90 18.91
C LEU A 125 5.75 -14.60 17.41
N VAL A 126 6.78 -13.97 16.81
CA VAL A 126 6.86 -13.73 15.36
C VAL A 126 6.80 -15.05 14.58
N HIS A 127 7.56 -16.05 15.03
CA HIS A 127 7.56 -17.37 14.41
C HIS A 127 6.18 -18.04 14.50
N ASN A 128 5.54 -18.04 15.67
CA ASN A 128 4.21 -18.62 15.88
C ASN A 128 3.14 -17.96 15.01
N ILE A 129 3.15 -16.62 14.91
CA ILE A 129 2.24 -15.87 14.04
C ILE A 129 2.48 -16.23 12.57
N GLY A 130 3.74 -16.23 12.12
CA GLY A 130 4.09 -16.60 10.75
C GLY A 130 3.65 -18.01 10.38
N GLN A 131 3.87 -18.99 11.25
CA GLN A 131 3.40 -20.37 11.09
C GLN A 131 1.88 -20.46 11.04
N HIS A 132 1.17 -19.69 11.88
CA HIS A 132 -0.29 -19.65 11.86
C HIS A 132 -0.83 -19.11 10.53
N ILE A 133 -0.29 -17.99 10.04
CA ILE A 133 -0.66 -17.41 8.74
C ILE A 133 -0.40 -18.41 7.61
N GLN A 134 0.75 -19.08 7.63
CA GLN A 134 1.10 -20.09 6.64
C GLN A 134 0.11 -21.27 6.66
N LYS A 135 -0.24 -21.78 7.85
CA LYS A 135 -1.26 -22.83 8.00
C LYS A 135 -2.62 -22.39 7.46
N GLN A 136 -3.07 -21.18 7.79
CA GLN A 136 -4.33 -20.65 7.27
C GLN A 136 -4.33 -20.52 5.73
N ALA A 137 -3.20 -20.12 5.14
CA ALA A 137 -3.05 -20.07 3.69
C ALA A 137 -3.14 -21.46 3.05
N GLN A 138 -2.55 -22.49 3.67
CA GLN A 138 -2.63 -23.87 3.19
C GLN A 138 -4.04 -24.46 3.30
N HIS A 139 -4.78 -24.11 4.35
CA HIS A 139 -6.17 -24.55 4.54
C HIS A 139 -7.18 -23.84 3.63
N LYS A 140 -6.77 -22.81 2.86
CA LYS A 140 -7.62 -22.03 1.95
C LYS A 140 -8.91 -21.53 2.61
N SER A 141 -8.82 -21.09 3.86
CA SER A 141 -9.97 -20.53 4.59
C SER A 141 -10.53 -19.29 3.88
N GLY A 142 -11.85 -19.20 3.75
CA GLY A 142 -12.54 -18.00 3.26
C GLY A 142 -12.65 -16.87 4.31
N VAL A 143 -12.28 -17.14 5.57
CA VAL A 143 -12.31 -16.16 6.67
C VAL A 143 -10.98 -15.43 6.74
N ALA A 144 -11.03 -14.10 6.81
CA ALA A 144 -9.85 -13.25 6.94
C ALA A 144 -9.19 -13.35 8.33
N LEU A 145 -7.90 -13.01 8.39
CA LEU A 145 -7.11 -12.99 9.62
C LEU A 145 -7.69 -11.99 10.63
N ALA A 146 -7.55 -12.31 11.92
CA ALA A 146 -7.96 -11.42 13.00
C ALA A 146 -7.23 -10.05 12.91
N PRO A 147 -7.94 -8.92 13.03
CA PRO A 147 -7.32 -7.59 13.06
C PRO A 147 -6.24 -7.45 14.16
N ALA A 148 -6.46 -8.04 15.34
CA ALA A 148 -5.49 -8.04 16.42
C ALA A 148 -4.18 -8.75 16.05
N LEU A 149 -4.26 -9.86 15.31
CA LEU A 149 -3.11 -10.62 14.83
C LEU A 149 -2.28 -9.79 13.85
N ILE A 150 -2.92 -9.20 12.84
CA ILE A 150 -2.23 -8.38 11.82
C ILE A 150 -1.54 -7.18 12.47
N GLU A 151 -2.24 -6.45 13.34
CA GLU A 151 -1.68 -5.26 14.00
C GLU A 151 -0.55 -5.64 14.99
N THR A 152 -0.70 -6.73 15.74
CA THR A 152 0.37 -7.24 16.63
C THR A 152 1.59 -7.68 15.82
N TYR A 153 1.38 -8.37 14.70
CA TYR A 153 2.47 -8.79 13.82
C TYR A 153 3.20 -7.57 13.24
N ALA A 154 2.47 -6.56 12.78
CA ALA A 154 3.05 -5.32 12.29
C ALA A 154 3.93 -4.63 13.34
N ARG A 155 3.45 -4.53 14.60
CA ARG A 155 4.22 -3.97 15.73
C ARG A 155 5.50 -4.76 15.98
N LEU A 156 5.44 -6.09 15.91
CA LEU A 156 6.61 -6.95 16.08
C LEU A 156 7.64 -6.78 14.95
N LEU A 157 7.20 -6.58 13.71
CA LEU A 157 8.10 -6.43 12.57
C LEU A 157 8.94 -5.14 12.63
N VAL A 158 8.60 -4.17 13.48
CA VAL A 158 9.37 -2.92 13.65
C VAL A 158 10.65 -3.11 14.47
N TYR A 159 10.73 -4.14 15.32
CA TYR A 159 11.90 -4.40 16.15
C TYR A 159 13.09 -4.87 15.30
N THR A 160 14.14 -4.05 15.24
CA THR A 160 15.34 -4.33 14.44
C THR A 160 16.14 -5.50 15.00
N GLU A 161 16.07 -5.75 16.32
CA GLU A 161 16.77 -6.87 16.95
C GLU A 161 16.26 -8.25 16.51
N ILE A 162 15.09 -8.32 15.85
CA ILE A 162 14.52 -9.56 15.29
C ILE A 162 14.40 -9.53 13.75
N GLU A 163 15.13 -8.65 13.06
CA GLU A 163 15.07 -8.43 11.61
C GLU A 163 15.12 -9.74 10.78
N SER A 164 15.98 -10.69 11.17
CA SER A 164 16.21 -11.94 10.44
C SER A 164 15.00 -12.88 10.41
N ILE A 165 14.29 -13.01 11.53
CA ILE A 165 13.08 -13.86 11.67
C ILE A 165 11.80 -13.04 11.41
N GLY A 166 11.89 -11.71 11.52
CA GLY A 166 10.83 -10.75 11.24
C GLY A 166 10.72 -10.38 9.75
N ILE A 167 11.12 -9.15 9.40
CA ILE A 167 10.92 -8.57 8.06
C ILE A 167 11.56 -9.43 6.96
N LYS A 168 12.78 -9.96 7.18
CA LYS A 168 13.44 -10.78 6.17
C LYS A 168 12.60 -12.00 5.80
N THR A 169 12.20 -12.79 6.80
CA THR A 169 11.38 -14.00 6.62
C THR A 169 9.98 -13.66 6.08
N PHE A 170 9.40 -12.53 6.49
CA PHE A 170 8.14 -12.03 5.94
C PHE A 170 8.20 -11.88 4.41
N ILE A 171 9.26 -11.25 3.89
CA ILE A 171 9.42 -10.98 2.46
C ILE A 171 9.91 -12.21 1.70
N THR A 172 10.90 -12.93 2.21
CA THR A 172 11.54 -14.02 1.47
C THR A 172 10.72 -15.31 1.50
N ASN A 173 9.95 -15.55 2.57
CA ASN A 173 9.31 -16.84 2.81
C ASN A 173 7.79 -16.70 2.88
N LEU A 174 7.26 -15.86 3.78
CA LEU A 174 5.82 -15.82 4.03
C LEU A 174 5.03 -15.32 2.82
N LEU A 175 5.39 -14.17 2.26
CA LEU A 175 4.70 -13.58 1.10
C LEU A 175 4.69 -14.53 -0.12
N PRO A 176 5.83 -15.13 -0.55
CA PRO A 176 5.82 -16.09 -1.65
C PRO A 176 4.99 -17.34 -1.39
N VAL A 177 4.98 -17.86 -0.16
CA VAL A 177 4.18 -19.06 0.19
C VAL A 177 2.68 -18.75 0.15
N VAL A 178 2.25 -17.60 0.66
CA VAL A 178 0.85 -17.15 0.59
C VAL A 178 0.42 -16.96 -0.87
N TYR A 179 1.26 -16.33 -1.68
CA TYR A 179 1.01 -16.16 -3.11
C TYR A 179 0.86 -17.50 -3.84
N LYS A 180 1.77 -18.46 -3.61
CA LYS A 180 1.70 -19.82 -4.19
C LYS A 180 0.47 -20.61 -3.74
N SER A 181 -0.06 -20.31 -2.56
CA SER A 181 -1.25 -20.97 -2.01
C SER A 181 -2.56 -20.39 -2.57
N HIS A 182 -2.49 -19.32 -3.39
CA HIS A 182 -3.63 -18.63 -4.02
C HIS A 182 -4.66 -18.10 -3.02
N VAL A 183 -4.20 -17.67 -1.83
CA VAL A 183 -5.07 -17.04 -0.81
C VAL A 183 -4.92 -15.52 -0.86
N TRP A 184 -5.69 -14.91 -1.76
CA TRP A 184 -5.59 -13.51 -2.14
C TRP A 184 -5.99 -12.53 -1.04
N SER A 185 -6.94 -12.89 -0.18
CA SER A 185 -7.40 -12.08 0.95
C SER A 185 -6.28 -11.90 1.99
N ILE A 186 -5.55 -12.97 2.30
CA ILE A 186 -4.38 -12.92 3.19
C ILE A 186 -3.28 -12.09 2.52
N LEU A 187 -3.00 -12.30 1.23
CA LEU A 187 -2.01 -11.50 0.51
C LEU A 187 -2.32 -10.00 0.56
N HIS A 188 -3.59 -9.62 0.30
CA HIS A 188 -4.05 -8.24 0.40
C HIS A 188 -3.80 -7.68 1.81
N ALA A 189 -4.19 -8.40 2.86
CA ALA A 189 -3.99 -7.96 4.24
C ALA A 189 -2.51 -7.76 4.60
N LEU A 190 -1.62 -8.66 4.15
CA LEU A 190 -0.18 -8.56 4.40
C LEU A 190 0.45 -7.37 3.64
N LEU A 191 0.04 -7.11 2.41
CA LEU A 191 0.49 -5.95 1.64
C LEU A 191 -0.01 -4.64 2.25
N GLU A 192 -1.28 -4.57 2.65
CA GLU A 192 -1.87 -3.41 3.33
C GLU A 192 -1.19 -3.13 4.67
N MET A 193 -0.89 -4.19 5.44
CA MET A 193 -0.13 -4.12 6.68
C MET A 193 1.24 -3.49 6.44
N PHE A 194 1.99 -3.98 5.45
CA PHE A 194 3.33 -3.48 5.15
C PHE A 194 3.31 -1.97 4.88
N ILE A 195 2.36 -1.50 4.06
CA ILE A 195 2.35 -0.09 3.64
C ILE A 195 1.81 0.88 4.67
N HIS A 196 0.92 0.44 5.57
CA HIS A 196 0.24 1.33 6.50
C HIS A 196 0.74 1.23 7.94
N ARG A 197 1.56 0.22 8.26
CA ARG A 197 2.00 -0.05 9.64
C ARG A 197 3.51 -0.16 9.80
N ILE A 198 4.25 -0.53 8.75
CA ILE A 198 5.70 -0.69 8.82
C ILE A 198 6.37 0.61 8.36
N HIS A 199 6.83 1.41 9.33
CA HIS A 199 7.48 2.71 9.04
C HIS A 199 8.98 2.55 8.74
N HIS A 200 9.68 1.74 9.54
CA HIS A 200 11.12 1.55 9.44
C HIS A 200 11.44 0.19 8.83
N SER A 201 11.49 0.13 7.50
CA SER A 201 11.95 -1.04 6.76
C SER A 201 13.24 -0.69 5.99
N PRO A 202 14.33 -1.48 6.15
CA PRO A 202 15.55 -1.29 5.39
C PRO A 202 15.31 -1.24 3.87
N PRO A 203 16.05 -0.42 3.10
CA PRO A 203 15.78 -0.23 1.67
C PRO A 203 15.86 -1.52 0.85
N GLN A 204 16.81 -2.40 1.20
CA GLN A 204 16.98 -3.71 0.56
C GLN A 204 15.69 -4.54 0.54
N TYR A 205 14.90 -4.47 1.61
CA TYR A 205 13.65 -5.19 1.74
C TYR A 205 12.51 -4.52 0.97
N ARG A 206 12.48 -3.19 0.91
CA ARG A 206 11.53 -2.45 0.07
C ARG A 206 11.71 -2.78 -1.41
N ILE A 207 12.95 -2.86 -1.87
CA ILE A 207 13.34 -3.20 -3.24
C ILE A 207 13.01 -4.66 -3.56
N GLN A 208 13.31 -5.57 -2.63
CA GLN A 208 12.95 -6.98 -2.79
C GLN A 208 11.43 -7.16 -2.88
N LEU A 209 10.67 -6.46 -2.03
CA LEU A 209 9.20 -6.47 -2.08
C LEU A 209 8.68 -5.88 -3.39
N LEU A 210 9.24 -4.76 -3.85
CA LEU A 210 8.88 -4.14 -5.14
C LEU A 210 9.09 -5.11 -6.30
N SER A 211 10.26 -5.75 -6.37
CA SER A 211 10.55 -6.80 -7.35
C SER A 211 9.57 -7.98 -7.27
N THR A 212 9.20 -8.37 -6.06
CA THR A 212 8.24 -9.46 -5.84
C THR A 212 6.86 -9.07 -6.37
N ILE A 213 6.42 -7.84 -6.13
CA ILE A 213 5.13 -7.32 -6.61
C ILE A 213 5.10 -7.24 -8.14
N HIS A 214 6.14 -6.69 -8.77
CA HIS A 214 6.20 -6.63 -10.24
C HIS A 214 6.16 -8.03 -10.87
N HIS A 215 6.80 -9.02 -10.26
CA HIS A 215 6.69 -10.40 -10.71
C HIS A 215 5.27 -10.97 -10.55
N MET A 216 4.59 -10.67 -9.42
CA MET A 216 3.21 -11.11 -9.19
C MET A 216 2.21 -10.48 -10.17
N VAL A 217 2.40 -9.20 -10.52
CA VAL A 217 1.52 -8.47 -11.46
C VAL A 217 1.74 -8.91 -12.92
N ALA A 218 2.94 -9.36 -13.27
CA ALA A 218 3.26 -9.84 -14.61
C ALA A 218 2.51 -11.14 -14.97
N VAL A 219 2.21 -12.00 -13.99
CA VAL A 219 1.45 -13.23 -14.20
C VAL A 219 0.00 -12.88 -14.58
N PRO A 220 -0.56 -13.42 -15.67
CA PRO A 220 -1.94 -13.17 -16.06
C PRO A 220 -2.88 -13.74 -14.98
N LEU A 221 -3.32 -12.87 -14.07
CA LEU A 221 -4.37 -13.13 -13.09
C LEU A 221 -5.72 -13.13 -13.82
N ASN A 222 -5.84 -14.02 -14.80
CA ASN A 222 -6.98 -14.13 -15.71
C ASN A 222 -8.06 -14.98 -15.07
N ALA A 223 -8.63 -14.54 -13.95
CA ALA A 223 -9.92 -15.00 -13.47
C ALA A 223 -10.28 -14.23 -12.20
N MET A 224 -11.52 -13.73 -12.15
CA MET A 224 -12.24 -13.24 -10.98
C MET A 224 -12.14 -11.73 -10.69
N THR A 225 -13.33 -11.13 -10.61
CA THR A 225 -13.67 -9.78 -10.15
C THR A 225 -13.11 -9.40 -8.77
N GLN A 226 -12.80 -10.38 -7.92
CA GLN A 226 -12.11 -10.18 -6.63
C GLN A 226 -10.65 -9.68 -6.80
N MET A 227 -10.08 -9.78 -8.00
CA MET A 227 -8.69 -9.37 -8.29
C MET A 227 -8.53 -7.86 -8.53
N THR A 228 -9.60 -7.10 -8.79
CA THR A 228 -9.50 -5.63 -8.99
C THR A 228 -8.94 -4.95 -7.74
N GLN A 229 -9.46 -5.30 -6.56
CA GLN A 229 -8.99 -4.73 -5.30
C GLN A 229 -7.54 -5.12 -4.99
N LEU A 230 -7.16 -6.37 -5.29
CA LEU A 230 -5.77 -6.83 -5.12
C LEU A 230 -4.82 -6.12 -6.08
N HIS A 231 -5.18 -5.97 -7.35
CA HIS A 231 -4.37 -5.25 -8.34
C HIS A 231 -4.15 -3.79 -7.92
N LEU A 232 -5.23 -3.10 -7.52
CA LEU A 232 -5.14 -1.72 -7.01
C LEU A 232 -4.26 -1.65 -5.75
N CYS A 233 -4.36 -2.63 -4.85
CA CYS A 233 -3.51 -2.72 -3.67
C CYS A 233 -2.04 -2.91 -4.06
N MET A 234 -1.72 -3.86 -4.94
CA MET A 234 -0.36 -4.14 -5.41
C MET A 234 0.29 -2.92 -6.05
N GLU A 235 -0.41 -2.26 -6.97
CA GLU A 235 0.08 -1.06 -7.65
C GLU A 235 0.23 0.11 -6.66
N SER A 236 -0.67 0.23 -5.68
CA SER A 236 -0.56 1.23 -4.63
C SER A 236 0.62 0.97 -3.69
N VAL A 237 0.92 -0.31 -3.41
CA VAL A 237 2.08 -0.70 -2.60
C VAL A 237 3.36 -0.37 -3.37
N ALA A 238 3.43 -0.74 -4.64
CA ALA A 238 4.57 -0.39 -5.50
C ALA A 238 4.81 1.13 -5.53
N LEU A 239 3.76 1.93 -5.72
CA LEU A 239 3.84 3.39 -5.70
C LEU A 239 4.41 3.93 -4.38
N ARG A 240 3.98 3.40 -3.23
CA ARG A 240 4.50 3.82 -1.91
C ARG A 240 5.93 3.36 -1.68
N LEU A 241 6.30 2.18 -2.16
CA LEU A 241 7.68 1.69 -2.07
C LEU A 241 8.62 2.59 -2.87
N ILE A 242 8.25 2.95 -4.10
CA ILE A 242 9.04 3.83 -4.98
C ILE A 242 9.16 5.23 -4.35
N THR A 243 8.03 5.87 -4.03
CA THR A 243 8.03 7.23 -3.45
C THR A 243 8.66 7.32 -2.06
N GLY A 244 8.67 6.21 -1.32
CA GLY A 244 9.23 6.10 0.02
C GLY A 244 10.74 5.81 0.08
N LEU A 245 11.42 5.63 -1.05
CA LEU A 245 12.88 5.49 -1.08
C LEU A 245 13.54 6.83 -0.70
N GLY A 246 14.44 6.80 0.28
CA GLY A 246 15.25 7.96 0.65
C GLY A 246 16.27 8.32 -0.43
N ASN A 247 16.64 9.59 -0.56
CA ASN A 247 17.52 10.06 -1.64
C ASN A 247 18.89 9.34 -1.67
N SER A 248 19.48 9.09 -0.50
CA SER A 248 20.74 8.34 -0.36
C SER A 248 20.60 6.83 -0.62
N GLU A 249 19.37 6.31 -0.60
CA GLU A 249 19.07 4.88 -0.73
C GLU A 249 18.85 4.48 -2.19
N VAL A 250 18.42 5.41 -3.05
CA VAL A 250 18.05 5.13 -4.44
C VAL A 250 19.29 4.69 -5.26
N MET A 251 20.41 5.40 -5.16
CA MET A 251 21.59 5.11 -5.99
C MET A 251 22.20 3.72 -5.73
N PRO A 252 22.50 3.31 -4.48
CA PRO A 252 23.07 1.98 -4.20
C PRO A 252 22.12 0.82 -4.55
N SER A 253 20.83 1.14 -4.70
CA SER A 253 19.76 0.19 -4.99
C SER A 253 19.58 -0.02 -6.48
N LEU A 254 19.59 1.07 -7.26
CA LEU A 254 19.50 1.03 -8.72
C LEU A 254 20.81 0.57 -9.37
N THR A 255 21.97 0.96 -8.85
CA THR A 255 23.26 0.47 -9.36
C THR A 255 23.41 -1.05 -9.20
N ARG A 256 22.96 -1.61 -8.07
CA ARG A 256 22.91 -3.08 -7.88
C ARG A 256 22.03 -3.77 -8.92
N PHE A 257 20.95 -3.12 -9.38
CA PHE A 257 20.11 -3.63 -10.47
C PHE A 257 20.86 -3.66 -11.81
N THR A 258 21.64 -2.63 -12.13
CA THR A 258 22.34 -2.53 -13.42
C THR A 258 23.58 -3.43 -13.51
N PHE A 259 24.32 -3.61 -12.42
CA PHE A 259 25.65 -4.27 -12.44
C PHE A 259 25.65 -5.74 -11.98
N CYS A 260 24.56 -6.28 -11.42
CA CYS A 260 24.52 -7.66 -10.94
C CYS A 260 23.81 -8.59 -11.95
N SER A 261 24.54 -9.56 -12.54
CA SER A 261 24.04 -10.44 -13.60
C SER A 261 23.12 -11.57 -13.13
N ASP A 262 23.33 -12.07 -11.90
CA ASP A 262 22.83 -13.40 -11.52
C ASP A 262 21.45 -13.36 -10.83
N THR A 263 21.01 -12.19 -10.36
CA THR A 263 19.68 -11.97 -9.76
C THR A 263 19.23 -10.52 -9.98
N LYS A 264 18.85 -10.16 -11.20
CA LYS A 264 18.31 -8.80 -11.48
C LYS A 264 16.96 -8.64 -10.77
N PRO A 265 16.82 -7.86 -9.68
CA PRO A 265 15.52 -7.61 -9.08
C PRO A 265 14.67 -6.83 -10.08
N ASN A 266 13.45 -7.27 -10.43
CA ASN A 266 12.66 -6.58 -11.45
C ASN A 266 12.07 -5.26 -10.92
N LEU A 267 12.85 -4.17 -10.98
CA LEU A 267 12.45 -2.85 -10.46
C LEU A 267 11.57 -2.06 -11.41
N ILE A 268 11.55 -2.42 -12.69
CA ILE A 268 10.81 -1.72 -13.72
C ILE A 268 9.49 -2.48 -13.95
N SER A 269 8.38 -1.76 -13.95
CA SER A 269 7.08 -2.35 -14.30
C SER A 269 7.02 -2.62 -15.80
N THR A 270 6.44 -3.76 -16.19
CA THR A 270 6.26 -4.12 -17.60
C THR A 270 5.11 -3.37 -18.27
N ASP A 271 4.09 -2.95 -17.51
CA ASP A 271 2.84 -2.43 -18.07
C ASP A 271 2.41 -1.08 -17.49
N SER A 272 2.86 -0.73 -16.28
CA SER A 272 2.45 0.52 -15.62
C SER A 272 3.40 1.66 -15.95
N GLU A 273 2.96 2.52 -16.86
CA GLU A 273 3.64 3.78 -17.18
C GLU A 273 3.77 4.67 -15.93
N GLU A 274 2.74 4.74 -15.10
CA GLU A 274 2.69 5.59 -13.92
C GLU A 274 3.76 5.23 -12.90
N LEU A 275 3.93 3.94 -12.59
CA LEU A 275 4.97 3.47 -11.67
C LEU A 275 6.37 3.77 -12.20
N ASN A 276 6.60 3.53 -13.49
CA ASN A 276 7.88 3.79 -14.13
C ASN A 276 8.20 5.29 -14.18
N ARG A 277 7.20 6.14 -14.42
CA ARG A 277 7.37 7.60 -14.40
C ARG A 277 7.67 8.13 -13.00
N VAL A 278 6.99 7.62 -11.98
CA VAL A 278 7.29 7.97 -10.59
C VAL A 278 8.68 7.47 -10.17
N LEU A 279 9.13 6.32 -10.69
CA LEU A 279 10.48 5.82 -10.48
C LEU A 279 11.54 6.74 -11.11
N VAL A 280 11.30 7.25 -12.32
CA VAL A 280 12.16 8.26 -12.97
C VAL A 280 12.19 9.56 -12.15
N LEU A 281 11.04 10.06 -11.68
CA LEU A 281 10.99 11.24 -10.80
C LEU A 281 11.76 11.03 -9.49
N THR A 282 11.62 9.85 -8.89
CA THR A 282 12.34 9.50 -7.65
C THR A 282 13.84 9.44 -7.89
N MET A 283 14.27 8.90 -9.04
CA MET A 283 15.67 8.89 -9.47
C MET A 283 16.20 10.31 -9.73
N ALA A 284 15.44 11.14 -10.43
CA ALA A 284 15.81 12.53 -10.70
C ALA A 284 16.00 13.33 -9.40
N ARG A 285 15.05 13.20 -8.46
CA ARG A 285 15.14 13.80 -7.12
C ARG A 285 16.37 13.31 -6.37
N ALA A 286 16.64 12.01 -6.39
CA ALA A 286 17.78 11.44 -5.68
C ALA A 286 19.11 11.97 -6.22
N ILE A 287 19.32 11.95 -7.54
CA ILE A 287 20.53 12.46 -8.19
C ILE A 287 20.72 13.96 -7.90
N HIS A 288 19.64 14.74 -8.00
CA HIS A 288 19.67 16.17 -7.72
C HIS A 288 20.10 16.46 -6.28
N VAL A 289 19.53 15.75 -5.30
CA VAL A 289 19.81 16.00 -3.87
C VAL A 289 21.18 15.46 -3.44
N THR A 290 21.62 14.31 -3.94
CA THR A 290 22.91 13.72 -3.54
C THR A 290 24.09 14.32 -4.29
N GLY A 291 23.84 15.12 -5.34
CA GLY A 291 24.90 15.67 -6.18
C GLY A 291 25.75 14.59 -6.84
N CYS A 292 25.19 13.41 -7.11
CA CYS A 292 25.94 12.34 -7.75
C CYS A 292 26.35 12.81 -9.15
N ASP A 293 27.66 13.01 -9.33
CA ASP A 293 28.26 13.54 -10.55
C ASP A 293 27.80 12.74 -11.77
N SER A 294 26.90 13.38 -12.52
CA SER A 294 26.29 12.84 -13.72
C SER A 294 27.20 13.07 -14.95
N SER A 295 28.46 13.41 -14.75
CA SER A 295 29.42 13.67 -15.83
C SER A 295 30.38 12.50 -16.02
N GLY A 296 30.39 11.92 -17.23
CA GLY A 296 31.35 10.88 -17.64
C GLY A 296 30.82 9.44 -17.55
N ASP A 297 31.73 8.46 -17.44
CA ASP A 297 31.42 7.02 -17.40
C ASP A 297 30.51 6.62 -16.22
N SER A 298 30.47 7.42 -15.15
CA SER A 298 29.58 7.27 -14.00
C SER A 298 28.09 7.44 -14.33
N ALA A 299 27.74 8.04 -15.48
CA ALA A 299 26.35 8.23 -15.92
C ALA A 299 25.80 7.04 -16.72
N ARG A 300 26.64 6.08 -17.13
CA ARG A 300 26.25 4.99 -18.04
C ARG A 300 25.13 4.12 -17.48
N TRP A 301 25.18 3.82 -16.18
CA TRP A 301 24.13 3.03 -15.52
C TRP A 301 22.75 3.71 -15.57
N CYS A 302 22.70 5.04 -15.51
CA CYS A 302 21.48 5.83 -15.54
C CYS A 302 20.86 5.77 -16.94
N VAL A 303 21.69 5.91 -17.98
CA VAL A 303 21.23 5.81 -19.38
C VAL A 303 20.73 4.39 -19.69
N ASP A 304 21.45 3.34 -19.27
CA ASP A 304 21.03 1.95 -19.50
C ASP A 304 19.73 1.61 -18.75
N PHE A 305 19.57 2.16 -17.54
CA PHE A 305 18.33 2.06 -16.78
C PHE A 305 17.16 2.74 -17.52
N LEU A 306 17.32 4.00 -17.95
CA LEU A 306 16.30 4.75 -18.68
C LEU A 306 15.93 4.10 -20.00
N LYS A 307 16.89 3.53 -20.74
CA LYS A 307 16.62 2.72 -21.94
C LYS A 307 15.72 1.53 -21.62
N THR A 308 15.99 0.83 -20.52
CA THR A 308 15.16 -0.30 -20.10
C THR A 308 13.74 0.14 -19.76
N VAL A 309 13.59 1.28 -19.07
CA VAL A 309 12.28 1.88 -18.78
C VAL A 309 11.52 2.22 -20.07
N MET A 310 12.18 2.86 -21.03
CA MET A 310 11.58 3.25 -22.31
C MET A 310 11.19 2.05 -23.18
N THR A 311 11.92 0.94 -23.10
CA THR A 311 11.56 -0.31 -23.78
C THR A 311 10.27 -0.92 -23.22
N GLN A 312 10.05 -0.83 -21.90
CA GLN A 312 8.85 -1.40 -21.26
C GLN A 312 7.64 -0.48 -21.41
N THR A 313 7.80 0.81 -21.11
CA THR A 313 6.71 1.79 -21.17
C THR A 313 7.22 3.08 -21.84
N PRO A 314 7.15 3.17 -23.18
CA PRO A 314 7.55 4.38 -23.91
C PRO A 314 6.70 5.58 -23.48
N HIS A 315 7.34 6.67 -23.06
CA HIS A 315 6.65 7.89 -22.65
C HIS A 315 7.49 9.14 -22.94
N THR A 316 6.87 10.31 -22.80
CA THR A 316 7.56 11.60 -22.84
C THR A 316 7.36 12.35 -21.53
N TRP A 317 8.02 13.50 -21.40
CA TRP A 317 7.81 14.43 -20.30
C TRP A 317 7.43 15.80 -20.86
N ALA A 318 6.74 16.61 -20.06
CA ALA A 318 6.47 17.99 -20.42
C ALA A 318 7.75 18.83 -20.25
N ASN A 319 7.91 19.86 -21.08
CA ASN A 319 9.11 20.72 -21.08
C ASN A 319 9.40 21.33 -19.69
N HIS A 320 8.38 21.79 -18.97
CA HIS A 320 8.54 22.36 -17.62
C HIS A 320 9.05 21.31 -16.60
N THR A 321 8.72 20.03 -16.78
CA THR A 321 9.23 18.95 -15.93
C THR A 321 10.67 18.60 -16.29
N ILE A 322 10.99 18.50 -17.59
CA ILE A 322 12.34 18.16 -18.07
C ILE A 322 13.36 19.21 -17.61
N GLN A 323 12.98 20.49 -17.60
CA GLN A 323 13.83 21.58 -17.12
C GLN A 323 14.24 21.43 -15.64
N CYS A 324 13.47 20.68 -14.85
CA CYS A 324 13.78 20.40 -13.45
C CYS A 324 14.66 19.15 -13.27
N PHE A 325 14.92 18.38 -14.33
CA PHE A 325 15.70 17.15 -14.24
C PHE A 325 17.20 17.41 -14.22
N PRO A 326 17.98 16.52 -13.58
CA PRO A 326 19.44 16.49 -13.76
C PRO A 326 19.80 16.37 -15.26
N PRO A 327 20.92 16.99 -15.70
CA PRO A 327 21.27 17.09 -17.13
C PRO A 327 21.25 15.75 -17.87
N VAL A 328 21.80 14.68 -17.29
CA VAL A 328 21.83 13.34 -17.93
C VAL A 328 20.45 12.79 -18.24
N ILE A 329 19.46 13.03 -17.37
CA ILE A 329 18.09 12.58 -17.60
C ILE A 329 17.42 13.47 -18.65
N ALA A 330 17.62 14.79 -18.55
CA ALA A 330 17.08 15.74 -19.52
C ALA A 330 17.59 15.46 -20.94
N ASP A 331 18.90 15.31 -21.11
CA ASP A 331 19.55 15.02 -22.38
C ASP A 331 19.06 13.71 -22.99
N PHE A 332 18.88 12.67 -22.16
CA PHE A 332 18.34 11.39 -22.61
C PHE A 332 16.93 11.53 -23.19
N TYR A 333 16.02 12.21 -22.49
CA TYR A 333 14.63 12.37 -22.96
C TYR A 333 14.51 13.35 -24.14
N HIS A 334 15.44 14.29 -24.30
CA HIS A 334 15.53 15.10 -25.52
C HIS A 334 15.95 14.27 -26.75
N GLN A 335 16.79 13.24 -26.57
CA GLN A 335 17.25 12.37 -27.65
C GLN A 335 16.31 11.19 -27.94
N CYS A 336 15.57 10.71 -26.94
CA CYS A 336 14.75 9.50 -26.98
C CYS A 336 13.28 9.76 -26.64
N ALA A 337 12.66 10.78 -27.24
CA ALA A 337 11.25 11.08 -27.02
C ALA A 337 10.33 10.08 -27.73
N ALA A 338 9.36 9.51 -27.01
CA ALA A 338 8.29 8.73 -27.62
C ALA A 338 7.38 9.62 -28.49
N PRO A 339 6.80 9.09 -29.59
CA PRO A 339 5.87 9.85 -30.42
C PRO A 339 4.64 10.28 -29.61
N ARG A 340 4.26 11.56 -29.72
CA ARG A 340 3.03 12.09 -29.11
C ARG A 340 1.83 11.81 -30.02
N GLU A 341 0.77 11.24 -29.46
CA GLU A 341 -0.50 11.12 -30.20
C GLU A 341 -1.12 12.50 -30.45
N ASN A 342 -1.63 12.70 -31.67
CA ASN A 342 -2.29 13.93 -32.03
C ASN A 342 -3.69 14.00 -31.38
N MET A 343 -3.94 15.02 -30.56
CA MET A 343 -5.20 15.20 -29.84
C MET A 343 -6.43 15.27 -30.77
N HIS A 344 -6.27 15.77 -31.99
CA HIS A 344 -7.36 15.83 -32.96
C HIS A 344 -7.76 14.43 -33.44
N THR A 345 -6.77 13.56 -33.63
CA THR A 345 -6.99 12.15 -33.99
C THR A 345 -7.72 11.42 -32.86
N LEU A 346 -7.35 11.68 -31.60
CA LEU A 346 -8.03 11.12 -30.43
C LEU A 346 -9.51 11.50 -30.42
N LYS A 347 -9.85 12.78 -30.60
CA LYS A 347 -11.26 13.23 -30.64
C LYS A 347 -12.05 12.52 -31.72
N LYS A 348 -11.50 12.46 -32.93
CA LYS A 348 -12.14 11.80 -34.06
C LYS A 348 -12.38 10.32 -33.78
N ALA A 349 -11.40 9.61 -33.22
CA ALA A 349 -11.53 8.21 -32.87
C ALA A 349 -12.61 7.97 -31.80
N VAL A 350 -12.67 8.82 -30.76
CA VAL A 350 -13.72 8.73 -29.72
C VAL A 350 -15.11 8.94 -30.31
N GLU A 351 -15.30 9.94 -31.17
CA GLU A 351 -16.60 10.21 -31.80
C GLU A 351 -17.03 9.10 -32.78
N GLU A 352 -16.08 8.51 -33.53
CA GLU A 352 -16.35 7.38 -34.43
C GLU A 352 -16.75 6.12 -33.66
N GLU A 353 -16.00 5.76 -32.61
CA GLU A 353 -16.34 4.61 -31.75
C GLU A 353 -17.64 4.84 -30.97
N TYR A 354 -17.93 6.07 -30.57
CA TYR A 354 -19.20 6.40 -29.92
C TYR A 354 -20.39 6.29 -30.87
N ARG A 355 -20.21 6.67 -32.14
CA ARG A 355 -21.22 6.43 -33.18
C ARG A 355 -21.45 4.95 -33.42
N LYS A 356 -20.37 4.13 -33.43
CA LYS A 356 -20.48 2.67 -33.53
C LYS A 356 -21.26 2.10 -32.34
N TRP A 357 -20.95 2.50 -31.11
CA TRP A 357 -21.70 2.10 -29.91
C TRP A 357 -23.20 2.35 -30.06
N LYS A 358 -23.59 3.57 -30.52
CA LYS A 358 -25.01 3.91 -30.73
C LYS A 358 -25.68 3.11 -31.84
N SER A 359 -24.92 2.61 -32.82
CA SER A 359 -25.44 1.85 -33.97
C SER A 359 -25.55 0.34 -33.74
N MET A 360 -24.77 -0.20 -32.80
CA MET A 360 -24.78 -1.64 -32.49
C MET A 360 -25.96 -1.97 -31.59
N SER A 361 -26.68 -3.06 -31.92
CA SER A 361 -27.84 -3.54 -31.17
C SER A 361 -27.62 -4.89 -30.46
N ASN A 362 -26.66 -5.70 -30.94
CA ASN A 362 -26.36 -7.00 -30.36
C ASN A 362 -25.40 -6.88 -29.17
N GLU A 363 -25.83 -7.33 -28.00
CA GLU A 363 -25.01 -7.25 -26.77
C GLU A 363 -23.66 -7.98 -26.90
N ASN A 364 -23.63 -9.15 -27.53
CA ASN A 364 -22.42 -9.96 -27.61
C ASN A 364 -21.37 -9.31 -28.50
N ASP A 365 -21.80 -8.67 -29.59
CA ASP A 365 -20.92 -7.98 -30.52
C ASP A 365 -20.34 -6.72 -29.88
N ILE A 366 -21.16 -5.98 -29.12
CA ILE A 366 -20.70 -4.82 -28.33
C ILE A 366 -19.65 -5.26 -27.32
N ILE A 367 -19.93 -6.31 -26.55
CA ILE A 367 -18.98 -6.81 -25.54
C ILE A 367 -17.69 -7.26 -26.23
N ALA A 368 -17.76 -8.02 -27.32
CA ALA A 368 -16.57 -8.46 -28.03
C ALA A 368 -15.76 -7.27 -28.56
N HIS A 369 -16.39 -6.33 -29.28
CA HIS A 369 -15.71 -5.20 -29.90
C HIS A 369 -15.02 -4.30 -28.89
N PHE A 370 -15.70 -3.93 -27.79
CA PHE A 370 -15.17 -2.97 -26.82
C PHE A 370 -14.31 -3.59 -25.70
N SER A 371 -14.11 -4.91 -25.69
CA SER A 371 -13.26 -5.61 -24.70
C SER A 371 -12.06 -6.35 -25.28
N LEU A 372 -11.95 -6.47 -26.61
CA LEU A 372 -10.90 -7.26 -27.26
C LEU A 372 -9.52 -6.58 -27.21
N GLN A 373 -8.57 -7.30 -26.63
CA GLN A 373 -7.25 -6.83 -26.20
C GLN A 373 -6.25 -6.51 -27.33
N HIS A 374 -6.51 -6.95 -28.57
CA HIS A 374 -5.49 -6.97 -29.62
C HIS A 374 -5.71 -5.96 -30.76
N ASN A 375 -6.84 -5.27 -30.81
CA ASN A 375 -7.17 -4.44 -31.98
C ASN A 375 -7.98 -3.17 -31.70
N THR A 376 -8.27 -2.85 -30.44
CA THR A 376 -9.03 -1.63 -30.10
C THR A 376 -8.20 -0.71 -29.23
N SER A 377 -8.09 0.56 -29.64
CA SER A 377 -7.49 1.62 -28.84
C SER A 377 -8.23 1.74 -27.49
N PRO A 378 -7.55 2.11 -26.39
CA PRO A 378 -8.12 2.14 -25.04
C PRO A 378 -9.11 3.31 -24.82
N LEU A 379 -10.18 3.36 -25.60
CA LEU A 379 -11.12 4.49 -25.66
C LEU A 379 -12.37 4.29 -24.80
N PHE A 380 -12.60 3.08 -24.26
CA PHE A 380 -13.88 2.74 -23.64
C PHE A 380 -14.31 3.67 -22.49
N LEU A 381 -13.39 4.12 -21.64
CA LEU A 381 -13.73 5.10 -20.60
C LEU A 381 -14.10 6.48 -21.16
N CYS A 382 -13.54 6.90 -22.30
CA CYS A 382 -13.97 8.11 -23.01
C CYS A 382 -15.41 7.95 -23.52
N LEU A 383 -15.74 6.77 -24.07
CA LEU A 383 -17.11 6.46 -24.49
C LEU A 383 -18.07 6.48 -23.32
N LEU A 384 -17.69 5.88 -22.18
CA LEU A 384 -18.49 5.88 -20.97
C LEU A 384 -18.73 7.30 -20.46
N PHE A 385 -17.71 8.15 -20.47
CA PHE A 385 -17.87 9.57 -20.17
C PHE A 385 -18.92 10.24 -21.08
N LYS A 386 -18.86 10.01 -22.40
CA LYS A 386 -19.86 10.52 -23.35
C LYS A 386 -21.26 9.95 -23.10
N MET A 387 -21.38 8.66 -22.77
CA MET A 387 -22.67 8.03 -22.45
C MET A 387 -23.32 8.69 -21.22
N VAL A 388 -22.56 8.86 -20.15
CA VAL A 388 -23.06 9.51 -18.93
C VAL A 388 -23.35 10.99 -19.20
N LEU A 389 -22.53 11.68 -20.00
CA LEU A 389 -22.76 13.07 -20.37
C LEU A 389 -24.07 13.29 -21.17
N ASP A 390 -24.41 12.34 -22.06
CA ASP A 390 -25.61 12.42 -22.90
C ASP A 390 -26.87 11.91 -22.18
N THR A 391 -26.75 10.88 -21.33
CA THR A 391 -27.91 10.13 -20.81
C THR A 391 -28.05 10.13 -19.29
N ASP A 392 -27.09 10.71 -18.56
CA ASP A 392 -26.98 10.70 -17.09
C ASP A 392 -27.05 9.29 -16.47
N ARG A 393 -26.77 8.24 -17.26
CA ARG A 393 -26.82 6.83 -16.85
C ARG A 393 -25.72 6.00 -17.49
N VAL A 394 -25.31 4.95 -16.79
CA VAL A 394 -24.40 3.93 -17.33
C VAL A 394 -25.23 2.73 -17.83
N PRO A 395 -25.16 2.37 -19.12
CA PRO A 395 -25.84 1.19 -19.65
C PRO A 395 -25.38 -0.10 -18.95
N PRO A 396 -26.28 -1.06 -18.64
CA PRO A 396 -25.90 -2.32 -17.98
C PRO A 396 -24.80 -3.11 -18.73
N ILE A 397 -24.84 -3.08 -20.05
CA ILE A 397 -23.85 -3.71 -20.92
C ILE A 397 -22.44 -3.11 -20.76
N ALA A 398 -22.33 -1.84 -20.38
CA ALA A 398 -21.02 -1.21 -20.14
C ALA A 398 -20.29 -1.85 -18.95
N TYR A 399 -21.01 -2.32 -17.93
CA TYR A 399 -20.41 -3.07 -16.82
C TYR A 399 -19.85 -4.42 -17.28
N LYS A 400 -20.53 -5.12 -18.19
CA LYS A 400 -20.03 -6.38 -18.78
C LYS A 400 -18.75 -6.16 -19.59
N VAL A 401 -18.65 -5.01 -20.29
CA VAL A 401 -17.43 -4.61 -21.01
C VAL A 401 -16.29 -4.33 -20.01
N LEU A 402 -16.54 -3.53 -18.96
CA LEU A 402 -15.55 -3.21 -17.94
C LEU A 402 -15.01 -4.47 -17.22
N GLU A 403 -15.89 -5.41 -16.92
CA GLU A 403 -15.52 -6.69 -16.30
C GLU A 403 -14.56 -7.49 -17.19
N ARG A 404 -14.77 -7.46 -18.51
CA ARG A 404 -13.93 -8.18 -19.49
C ARG A 404 -12.62 -7.47 -19.81
N VAL A 405 -12.58 -6.13 -19.78
CA VAL A 405 -11.33 -5.34 -19.90
C VAL A 405 -10.40 -5.64 -18.72
N GLY A 406 -10.96 -5.70 -17.51
CA GLY A 406 -10.23 -6.01 -16.29
C GLY A 406 -9.32 -4.88 -15.78
N PRO A 407 -8.80 -5.00 -14.55
CA PRO A 407 -8.11 -3.91 -13.85
C PRO A 407 -6.76 -3.51 -14.46
N ARG A 408 -6.03 -4.48 -15.04
CA ARG A 408 -4.70 -4.25 -15.64
C ARG A 408 -4.79 -3.32 -16.86
N GLN A 409 -5.80 -3.50 -17.71
CA GLN A 409 -5.99 -2.70 -18.91
C GLN A 409 -6.73 -1.40 -18.63
N LEU A 410 -7.53 -1.35 -17.56
CA LEU A 410 -8.26 -0.16 -17.15
C LEU A 410 -7.34 1.05 -16.99
N ALA A 411 -6.10 0.87 -16.52
CA ALA A 411 -5.11 1.95 -16.41
C ALA A 411 -4.84 2.66 -17.76
N ALA A 412 -4.74 1.90 -18.86
CA ALA A 412 -4.57 2.48 -20.20
C ALA A 412 -5.80 3.30 -20.61
N HIS A 413 -7.00 2.79 -20.33
CA HIS A 413 -8.23 3.55 -20.57
C HIS A 413 -8.31 4.83 -19.72
N VAL A 414 -7.81 4.81 -18.48
CA VAL A 414 -7.79 5.99 -17.61
C VAL A 414 -6.81 7.03 -18.17
N ARG A 415 -5.63 6.62 -18.65
CA ARG A 415 -4.68 7.52 -19.33
C ARG A 415 -5.31 8.23 -20.51
N THR A 416 -5.94 7.48 -21.41
CA THR A 416 -6.58 8.05 -22.60
C THR A 416 -7.81 8.92 -22.25
N LEU A 417 -8.55 8.55 -21.18
CA LEU A 417 -9.60 9.41 -20.64
C LEU A 417 -9.02 10.74 -20.15
N CYS A 418 -7.88 10.75 -19.47
CA CYS A 418 -7.25 11.99 -18.99
C CYS A 418 -6.90 12.92 -20.15
N ASP A 419 -6.33 12.40 -21.23
CA ASP A 419 -6.06 13.17 -22.45
C ASP A 419 -7.33 13.71 -23.09
N PHE A 420 -8.37 12.88 -23.17
CA PHE A 420 -9.66 13.29 -23.71
C PHE A 420 -10.33 14.40 -22.86
N LEU A 421 -10.23 14.32 -21.53
CA LEU A 421 -10.75 15.35 -20.62
C LEU A 421 -10.04 16.69 -20.82
N VAL A 422 -8.70 16.70 -20.92
CA VAL A 422 -7.96 17.95 -21.20
C VAL A 422 -8.46 18.57 -22.50
N LEU A 423 -8.66 17.76 -23.54
CA LEU A 423 -9.15 18.24 -24.83
C LEU A 423 -10.57 18.82 -24.78
N GLU A 424 -11.49 18.17 -24.06
CA GLU A 424 -12.87 18.65 -23.92
C GLU A 424 -12.95 19.94 -23.10
N PHE A 425 -12.14 20.07 -22.05
CA PHE A 425 -12.10 21.29 -21.25
C PHE A 425 -11.44 22.45 -22.00
N SER A 426 -10.34 22.20 -22.74
CA SER A 426 -9.66 23.23 -23.56
C SER A 426 -10.56 23.81 -24.66
N ASN A 427 -11.46 23.00 -25.23
CA ASN A 427 -12.37 23.41 -26.29
C ASN A 427 -13.73 23.95 -25.80
N SER A 428 -13.95 24.01 -24.48
CA SER A 428 -15.22 24.48 -23.91
C SER A 428 -15.33 26.00 -24.01
N ALA A 429 -16.02 26.50 -25.05
CA ALA A 429 -16.26 27.93 -25.23
C ALA A 429 -17.01 28.53 -24.02
N GLY A 430 -16.38 29.49 -23.33
CA GLY A 430 -17.03 30.30 -22.30
C GLY A 430 -17.37 29.58 -20.98
N GLY A 431 -16.80 28.40 -20.71
CA GLY A 431 -16.99 27.70 -19.43
C GLY A 431 -18.37 27.07 -19.21
N GLN A 432 -19.29 27.17 -20.18
CA GLN A 432 -20.68 26.72 -20.05
C GLN A 432 -20.81 25.20 -19.81
N HIS A 433 -19.91 24.39 -20.38
CA HIS A 433 -19.94 22.93 -20.23
C HIS A 433 -19.02 22.39 -19.12
N VAL A 434 -18.16 23.23 -18.55
CA VAL A 434 -17.17 22.83 -17.53
C VAL A 434 -17.85 22.27 -16.29
N THR A 435 -18.95 22.89 -15.83
CA THR A 435 -19.70 22.39 -14.68
C THR A 435 -20.30 21.01 -14.95
N LYS A 436 -20.92 20.82 -16.12
CA LYS A 436 -21.48 19.53 -16.52
C LYS A 436 -20.41 18.44 -16.59
N TYR A 437 -19.23 18.74 -17.16
CA TYR A 437 -18.13 17.77 -17.24
C TYR A 437 -17.61 17.34 -15.86
N VAL A 438 -17.52 18.28 -14.91
CA VAL A 438 -17.14 17.97 -13.52
C VAL A 438 -18.21 17.11 -12.84
N GLU A 439 -19.50 17.39 -13.04
CA GLU A 439 -20.60 16.60 -12.49
C GLU A 439 -20.66 15.17 -13.07
N THR A 440 -20.43 15.03 -14.38
CA THR A 440 -20.31 13.74 -15.04
C THR A 440 -19.14 12.93 -14.46
N MET A 441 -17.96 13.54 -14.33
CA MET A 441 -16.81 12.87 -13.71
C MET A 441 -17.04 12.53 -12.24
N ASN A 442 -17.67 13.41 -11.48
CA ASN A 442 -18.06 13.16 -10.09
C ASN A 442 -18.98 11.92 -10.01
N SER A 443 -19.98 11.83 -10.89
CA SER A 443 -20.86 10.66 -10.98
C SER A 443 -20.09 9.37 -11.31
N ILE A 444 -19.17 9.40 -12.27
CA ILE A 444 -18.34 8.23 -12.63
C ILE A 444 -17.48 7.75 -11.44
N ILE A 445 -16.94 8.68 -10.67
CA ILE A 445 -16.07 8.38 -9.52
C ILE A 445 -16.87 7.88 -8.32
N TRP A 446 -17.91 8.62 -7.92
CA TRP A 446 -18.53 8.47 -6.60
C TRP A 446 -19.87 7.76 -6.62
N VAL A 447 -20.63 7.89 -7.72
CA VAL A 447 -21.94 7.24 -7.87
C VAL A 447 -21.76 5.86 -8.50
N TYR A 448 -21.06 5.78 -9.62
CA TYR A 448 -20.87 4.53 -10.36
C TYR A 448 -19.62 3.73 -9.93
N ASN A 449 -18.70 4.35 -9.18
CA ASN A 449 -17.47 3.70 -8.67
C ASN A 449 -16.64 2.99 -9.76
N ILE A 450 -16.59 3.57 -10.96
CA ILE A 450 -15.90 2.96 -12.12
C ILE A 450 -14.40 3.24 -12.06
N VAL A 451 -14.03 4.50 -11.80
CA VAL A 451 -12.64 4.94 -11.71
C VAL A 451 -12.37 5.51 -10.32
N PRO A 452 -11.44 4.92 -9.55
CA PRO A 452 -10.97 5.53 -8.31
C PRO A 452 -10.32 6.89 -8.60
N ILE A 453 -10.73 7.91 -7.86
CA ILE A 453 -10.19 9.27 -7.98
C ILE A 453 -8.67 9.35 -7.77
N ASP A 454 -8.08 8.56 -6.88
CA ASP A 454 -6.63 8.55 -6.68
C ASP A 454 -5.88 8.11 -7.95
N ARG A 455 -6.44 7.16 -8.70
CA ARG A 455 -5.90 6.71 -9.98
C ARG A 455 -6.08 7.76 -11.07
N LEU A 456 -7.27 8.36 -11.15
CA LEU A 456 -7.54 9.44 -12.10
C LEU A 456 -6.58 10.63 -11.88
N MET A 457 -6.41 11.04 -10.62
CA MET A 457 -5.56 12.15 -10.26
C MET A 457 -4.09 11.85 -10.52
N LEU A 458 -3.62 10.63 -10.21
CA LEU A 458 -2.27 10.19 -10.54
C LEU A 458 -2.01 10.25 -12.05
N CYS A 459 -2.95 9.77 -12.85
CA CYS A 459 -2.83 9.80 -14.31
C CYS A 459 -2.82 11.23 -14.86
N LEU A 460 -3.71 12.12 -14.37
CA LEU A 460 -3.74 13.53 -14.75
C LEU A 460 -2.44 14.25 -14.39
N ALA A 461 -1.96 14.06 -13.16
CA ALA A 461 -0.73 14.66 -12.67
C ALA A 461 0.48 14.25 -13.53
N LEU A 462 0.55 12.98 -13.95
CA LEU A 462 1.63 12.47 -14.78
C LEU A 462 1.44 12.77 -16.28
N ARG A 463 0.49 13.57 -16.75
CA ARG A 463 0.37 13.86 -18.19
C ARG A 463 1.49 14.77 -18.72
N THR A 464 1.68 14.75 -20.04
CA THR A 464 2.79 15.42 -20.75
C THR A 464 2.37 16.72 -21.44
N GLN A 465 1.22 17.29 -21.05
CA GLN A 465 0.64 18.46 -21.68
C GLN A 465 1.53 19.69 -21.53
N GLU A 466 1.46 20.62 -22.50
CA GLU A 466 2.28 21.83 -22.54
C GLU A 466 1.44 23.11 -22.61
N GLY A 467 2.02 24.24 -22.17
CA GLY A 467 1.39 25.55 -22.29
C GLY A 467 0.01 25.64 -21.61
N SER A 468 -0.99 26.13 -22.35
CA SER A 468 -2.37 26.27 -21.86
C SER A 468 -3.02 24.93 -21.48
N GLU A 469 -2.68 23.83 -22.17
CA GLU A 469 -3.24 22.50 -21.90
C GLU A 469 -2.78 21.95 -20.55
N ALA A 470 -1.54 22.26 -20.14
CA ALA A 470 -1.03 21.93 -18.80
C ALA A 470 -1.83 22.66 -17.70
N HIS A 471 -2.12 23.96 -17.89
CA HIS A 471 -2.94 24.73 -16.96
C HIS A 471 -4.36 24.15 -16.86
N VAL A 472 -4.95 23.75 -17.98
CA VAL A 472 -6.27 23.08 -18.01
C VAL A 472 -6.21 21.76 -17.24
N CYS A 473 -5.15 20.95 -17.39
CA CYS A 473 -4.97 19.71 -16.63
C CYS A 473 -4.96 19.95 -15.11
N PHE A 474 -4.17 20.90 -14.63
CA PHE A 474 -4.14 21.24 -13.20
C PHE A 474 -5.46 21.85 -12.71
N PHE A 475 -6.12 22.63 -13.57
CA PHE A 475 -7.45 23.16 -13.27
C PHE A 475 -8.49 22.05 -13.12
N ILE A 476 -8.46 21.01 -13.97
CA ILE A 476 -9.30 19.81 -13.82
C ILE A 476 -9.03 19.12 -12.48
N ILE A 477 -7.76 18.93 -12.10
CA ILE A 477 -7.38 18.36 -10.80
C ILE A 477 -7.99 19.20 -9.66
N GLN A 478 -7.80 20.52 -9.69
CA GLN A 478 -8.33 21.42 -8.68
C GLN A 478 -9.86 21.33 -8.57
N LEU A 479 -10.57 21.32 -9.70
CA LEU A 479 -12.02 21.23 -9.73
C LEU A 479 -12.50 19.90 -9.15
N LEU A 480 -11.90 18.77 -9.52
CA LEU A 480 -12.31 17.45 -9.04
C LEU A 480 -12.05 17.25 -7.55
N LEU A 481 -10.99 17.87 -7.01
CA LEU A 481 -10.67 17.80 -5.58
C LEU A 481 -11.51 18.76 -4.73
N LEU A 482 -11.74 19.98 -5.23
CA LEU A 482 -12.24 21.08 -4.41
C LEU A 482 -13.66 21.53 -4.72
N LYS A 483 -14.27 21.19 -5.86
CA LYS A 483 -15.66 21.58 -6.16
C LYS A 483 -16.67 20.59 -5.54
N PRO A 484 -16.59 19.28 -5.80
CA PRO A 484 -17.37 18.26 -5.09
C PRO A 484 -17.19 18.30 -3.56
N ALA A 485 -18.27 18.15 -2.81
CA ALA A 485 -18.20 18.07 -1.35
C ALA A 485 -17.75 16.69 -0.85
N GLU A 486 -17.88 15.66 -1.69
CA GLU A 486 -17.65 14.26 -1.36
C GLU A 486 -16.25 14.03 -0.80
N LEU A 487 -15.21 14.54 -1.46
CA LEU A 487 -13.83 14.38 -1.01
C LEU A 487 -13.56 15.20 0.26
N ARG A 488 -13.96 16.48 0.26
CA ARG A 488 -13.70 17.39 1.38
C ARG A 488 -14.31 16.88 2.67
N ASN A 489 -15.56 16.44 2.61
CA ASN A 489 -16.28 15.89 3.77
C ASN A 489 -15.60 14.61 4.29
N ARG A 490 -15.17 13.72 3.38
CA ARG A 490 -14.40 12.52 3.75
C ARG A 490 -13.11 12.90 4.47
N VAL A 491 -12.29 13.78 3.90
CA VAL A 491 -11.02 14.17 4.51
C VAL A 491 -11.24 14.83 5.88
N GLN A 492 -12.21 15.74 5.99
CA GLN A 492 -12.52 16.43 7.25
C GLN A 492 -12.99 15.46 8.35
N GLU A 493 -13.91 14.55 8.04
CA GLU A 493 -14.41 13.54 8.97
C GLU A 493 -13.28 12.57 9.38
N PHE A 494 -12.43 12.15 8.44
CA PHE A 494 -11.32 11.24 8.74
C PHE A 494 -10.31 11.85 9.70
N VAL A 495 -9.88 13.09 9.41
CA VAL A 495 -8.87 13.80 10.22
C VAL A 495 -9.42 14.14 11.61
N LYS A 496 -10.72 14.46 11.71
CA LYS A 496 -11.38 14.76 12.99
C LYS A 496 -11.45 13.53 13.90
N GLU A 497 -11.73 12.36 13.36
CA GLU A 497 -12.01 11.15 14.15
C GLU A 497 -10.81 10.23 14.37
N ASN A 498 -9.73 10.37 13.58
CA ASN A 498 -8.61 9.44 13.59
C ASN A 498 -7.28 10.12 13.92
N SER A 499 -6.44 9.43 14.71
CA SER A 499 -5.06 9.84 14.96
C SER A 499 -4.06 9.00 14.14
N PRO A 500 -2.95 9.60 13.67
CA PRO A 500 -1.91 8.88 12.93
C PRO A 500 -1.14 7.86 13.77
N ASP A 501 -1.13 7.99 15.10
CA ASP A 501 -0.41 7.16 16.05
C ASP A 501 -1.08 5.78 16.26
N HIS A 502 -1.23 5.00 15.19
CA HIS A 502 -1.90 3.68 15.23
C HIS A 502 -1.30 2.72 16.27
N TRP A 503 0.00 2.90 16.56
CA TRP A 503 0.78 2.07 17.47
C TRP A 503 0.41 2.29 18.95
N ARG A 504 -0.25 3.42 19.27
CA ARG A 504 -0.79 3.73 20.61
C ARG A 504 -2.26 3.34 20.79
N GLN A 505 -2.93 2.94 19.71
CA GLN A 505 -4.37 2.72 19.71
C GLN A 505 -4.70 1.24 19.90
N ASN A 506 -5.71 0.96 20.72
CA ASN A 506 -6.19 -0.40 21.00
C ASN A 506 -7.54 -0.70 20.31
N ASN A 507 -8.21 0.34 19.79
CA ASN A 507 -9.53 0.27 19.17
C ASN A 507 -9.51 0.58 17.67
N TRP A 508 -8.35 0.54 17.01
CA TRP A 508 -8.24 0.92 15.60
C TRP A 508 -9.19 0.12 14.68
N CYS A 509 -9.38 -1.17 14.96
CA CYS A 509 -10.36 -1.98 14.22
C CYS A 509 -11.77 -1.36 14.32
N TRP A 510 -12.16 -0.85 15.49
CA TRP A 510 -13.46 -0.25 15.74
C TRP A 510 -13.58 1.18 15.19
N THR A 511 -12.54 2.02 15.23
CA THR A 511 -12.59 3.31 14.51
C THR A 511 -12.61 3.11 12.99
N SER A 512 -12.04 2.01 12.50
CA SER A 512 -12.05 1.64 11.09
C SER A 512 -13.31 0.90 10.62
N SER A 513 -14.11 0.33 11.55
CA SER A 513 -15.26 -0.55 11.28
C SER A 513 -16.57 -0.19 12.01
N PHE A 514 -16.58 0.70 13.00
CA PHE A 514 -17.70 0.92 13.94
C PHE A 514 -18.30 2.33 13.96
N THR A 515 -17.93 3.18 13.01
CA THR A 515 -18.93 4.08 12.43
C THR A 515 -19.41 3.44 11.14
N GLY A 516 -20.68 3.01 11.08
CA GLY A 516 -21.34 2.60 9.85
C GLY A 516 -21.29 3.66 8.72
N SER A 517 -20.66 4.82 8.96
CA SER A 517 -20.34 5.88 8.00
C SER A 517 -19.14 5.54 7.08
N TRP A 518 -18.09 4.85 7.57
CA TRP A 518 -16.85 4.75 6.79
C TRP A 518 -16.72 3.50 5.91
N SER A 519 -17.23 2.36 6.38
CA SER A 519 -17.16 1.08 5.64
C SER A 519 -18.43 0.78 4.84
N SER A 520 -19.62 1.26 5.28
CA SER A 520 -20.88 1.03 4.56
C SER A 520 -21.21 2.08 3.50
N ILE A 521 -20.57 3.27 3.53
CA ILE A 521 -20.88 4.35 2.57
C ILE A 521 -19.79 4.52 1.50
N LYS A 522 -18.55 4.04 1.72
CA LYS A 522 -17.41 4.63 0.99
C LYS A 522 -16.31 3.61 0.67
N CYS A 523 -16.59 2.76 -0.31
CA CYS A 523 -15.63 1.81 -0.91
C CYS A 523 -14.49 2.57 -1.63
N THR A 524 -13.40 2.88 -0.93
CA THR A 524 -12.02 3.06 -1.45
C THR A 524 -11.13 3.53 -0.29
N ARG A 525 -10.18 2.70 0.16
CA ARG A 525 -9.24 3.00 1.26
C ARG A 525 -7.86 3.48 0.75
N THR A 526 -7.81 4.21 -0.37
CA THR A 526 -6.57 4.62 -1.06
C THR A 526 -6.05 6.02 -0.71
N TRP A 527 -6.62 6.69 0.29
CA TRP A 527 -6.50 8.14 0.48
C TRP A 527 -5.18 8.66 1.05
N ARG A 528 -4.52 7.92 1.97
CA ARG A 528 -3.19 8.32 2.49
C ARG A 528 -2.08 8.20 1.44
N LEU A 529 -2.34 7.53 0.32
CA LEU A 529 -1.36 7.25 -0.74
C LEU A 529 -1.33 8.36 -1.77
N PHE A 530 -2.50 8.90 -2.12
CA PHE A 530 -2.63 10.07 -2.96
C PHE A 530 -1.92 11.28 -2.34
N TRP A 531 -2.08 11.52 -1.04
CA TRP A 531 -1.56 12.76 -0.45
C TRP A 531 -0.03 12.81 -0.32
N LYS A 532 0.64 11.73 0.12
CA LYS A 532 2.13 11.68 0.15
C LYS A 532 2.75 11.61 -1.24
N GLY A 533 2.09 10.94 -2.18
CA GLY A 533 2.52 10.89 -3.58
C GLY A 533 2.35 12.25 -4.26
N LEU A 534 1.21 12.90 -4.04
CA LEU A 534 0.92 14.26 -4.49
C LEU A 534 1.83 15.26 -3.78
N GLU A 535 2.16 15.10 -2.50
CA GLU A 535 3.11 15.94 -1.76
C GLU A 535 4.54 15.78 -2.30
N CYS A 536 4.99 14.57 -2.65
CA CYS A 536 6.25 14.37 -3.38
C CYS A 536 6.22 14.96 -4.80
N PHE A 537 5.08 14.85 -5.50
CA PHE A 537 4.89 15.38 -6.86
C PHE A 537 4.79 16.92 -6.88
N ILE A 538 4.10 17.49 -5.90
CA ILE A 538 3.94 18.92 -5.64
C ILE A 538 5.25 19.51 -5.12
N ASN A 539 5.96 18.84 -4.20
CA ASN A 539 7.28 19.30 -3.75
C ASN A 539 8.36 19.19 -4.84
N SER A 540 8.14 18.35 -5.86
CA SER A 540 9.01 18.26 -7.03
C SER A 540 8.67 19.27 -8.13
N MET A 541 7.50 19.91 -8.10
CA MET A 541 7.11 20.95 -9.06
C MET A 541 7.13 22.30 -8.36
N ILE A 542 8.03 23.18 -8.82
CA ILE A 542 8.40 24.49 -8.25
C ILE A 542 7.23 25.52 -8.28
N ASP A 543 5.98 25.11 -8.52
CA ASP A 543 4.84 26.03 -8.44
C ASP A 543 4.38 26.23 -6.99
N GLN A 544 5.02 27.20 -6.33
CA GLN A 544 4.75 27.61 -4.96
C GLN A 544 3.28 27.97 -4.70
N SER A 545 2.47 28.29 -5.71
CA SER A 545 1.08 28.74 -5.51
C SER A 545 0.10 27.60 -5.20
N LEU A 546 0.26 26.46 -5.89
CA LEU A 546 -0.51 25.24 -5.63
C LEU A 546 -0.01 24.56 -4.34
N ILE A 547 1.31 24.59 -4.12
CA ILE A 547 1.94 24.23 -2.84
C ILE A 547 1.33 25.06 -1.72
N TYR A 548 1.26 26.39 -1.82
CA TYR A 548 0.72 27.23 -0.74
C TYR A 548 -0.75 26.97 -0.47
N THR A 549 -1.56 26.73 -1.49
CA THR A 549 -3.01 26.50 -1.31
C THR A 549 -3.26 25.14 -0.67
N ILE A 550 -2.55 24.10 -1.13
CA ILE A 550 -2.65 22.74 -0.60
C ILE A 550 -1.98 22.65 0.78
N HIS A 551 -0.81 23.25 0.97
CA HIS A 551 -0.10 23.37 2.26
C HIS A 551 -0.86 24.25 3.26
N SER A 552 -1.59 25.29 2.83
CA SER A 552 -2.50 26.06 3.70
C SER A 552 -3.68 25.23 4.16
N ILE A 553 -4.24 24.38 3.30
CA ILE A 553 -5.27 23.41 3.67
C ILE A 553 -4.71 22.34 4.62
N ILE A 554 -3.47 21.86 4.41
CA ILE A 554 -2.78 20.89 5.29
C ILE A 554 -2.43 21.51 6.64
N MET A 555 -1.84 22.70 6.66
CA MET A 555 -1.45 23.42 7.88
C MET A 555 -2.67 23.77 8.72
N LYS A 556 -3.76 24.23 8.10
CA LYS A 556 -5.03 24.48 8.83
C LYS A 556 -5.74 23.21 9.30
N THR A 557 -5.36 22.02 8.80
CA THR A 557 -5.97 20.73 9.21
C THR A 557 -5.06 19.86 10.06
N SER A 558 -3.74 20.09 10.07
CA SER A 558 -2.75 19.33 10.86
C SER A 558 -2.28 20.10 12.10
N TYR A 559 -2.31 21.42 12.08
CA TYR A 559 -2.11 22.25 13.25
C TYR A 559 -3.41 22.99 13.53
N GLY A 560 -4.14 22.47 14.52
CA GLY A 560 -5.11 23.28 15.24
C GLY A 560 -4.43 24.59 15.65
N SER A 561 -5.17 25.67 15.52
CA SER A 561 -4.86 27.01 15.98
C SER A 561 -4.32 27.02 17.42
N ASP A 562 -3.01 26.87 17.58
CA ASP A 562 -2.26 27.18 18.80
C ASP A 562 -0.86 27.64 18.38
N LEU A 563 -0.78 28.93 18.02
CA LEU A 563 0.44 29.75 18.02
C LEU A 563 -0.01 31.21 18.18
N THR A 564 -0.43 31.52 19.41
CA THR A 564 -0.04 32.76 20.09
C THR A 564 1.06 32.42 21.07
#